data_AF-A0A942CMM0-F1
#
_entry.id   AF-A0A942CMM0-F1
#
_cell.length_a   1.000
_cell.length_b   1.000
_cell.length_c   1.000
_cell.angle_alpha   90.00
_cell.angle_beta   90.00
_cell.angle_gamma   90.00
#
_symmetry.space_group_name_H-M   'P 1'
#
loop_
_entity.id
_entity.type
_entity.pdbx_description
1 polymer ?
#
loop_
_entity_poly.entity_id
_entity_poly.type
_entity_poly.pdbx_seq_one_letter_code
_entity_poly.pdbx_strand_id
1 'polypeptide(L)'
;MIDPSLVQGLRWGWIGVALVAPLVAGLLVAWPIWWSGQPILGNIAGSIVIFGAAVGLIMREHAELDQVVQACIEAGTTCWPDPSAFTRFAIYAFIGLAQVIALFTISISVETRQRRRRYAKEWR
;
A
#
# COMPACT_ATOMS: atom_id res chain seq x y z
N MET A 1 5.46 -32.11 -7.93
CA MET A 1 4.15 -31.93 -7.28
C MET A 1 4.01 -30.44 -7.02
N ILE A 2 3.06 -29.76 -7.67
CA ILE A 2 2.80 -28.34 -7.41
C ILE A 2 2.11 -28.25 -6.04
N ASP A 3 2.64 -27.42 -5.14
CA ASP A 3 2.08 -27.26 -3.81
C ASP A 3 0.70 -26.58 -3.91
N PRO A 4 -0.40 -27.22 -3.47
CA PRO A 4 -1.74 -26.66 -3.60
C PRO A 4 -1.90 -25.32 -2.86
N SER A 5 -1.06 -25.04 -1.86
CA SER A 5 -1.07 -23.77 -1.12
C SER A 5 -0.70 -22.55 -1.97
N LEU A 6 0.03 -22.73 -3.07
CA LEU A 6 0.37 -21.66 -4.01
C LEU A 6 -0.85 -21.18 -4.81
N VAL A 7 -1.81 -22.07 -5.03
CA VAL A 7 -3.02 -21.82 -5.82
C VAL A 7 -4.21 -21.49 -4.91
N GLN A 8 -4.23 -22.02 -3.68
CA GLN A 8 -5.40 -22.03 -2.78
C GLN A 8 -5.27 -21.13 -1.53
N GLY A 9 -4.38 -20.14 -1.52
CA GLY A 9 -4.19 -19.30 -0.34
C GLY A 9 -3.76 -17.87 -0.63
N LEU A 10 -4.25 -16.94 0.19
CA LEU A 10 -3.74 -15.59 0.24
C LEU A 10 -2.49 -15.57 1.12
N ARG A 11 -1.37 -15.03 0.61
CA ARG A 11 -0.11 -14.98 1.37
C ARG A 11 -0.17 -13.89 2.44
N TRP A 12 -0.67 -14.24 3.63
CA TRP A 12 -0.85 -13.32 4.76
C TRP A 12 0.40 -12.51 5.13
N GLY A 13 1.61 -13.07 4.94
CA GLY A 13 2.85 -12.33 5.12
C GLY A 13 2.95 -11.09 4.22
N TRP A 14 2.57 -11.19 2.94
CA TRP A 14 2.58 -10.06 2.01
C TRP A 14 1.48 -9.05 2.27
N ILE A 15 0.34 -9.49 2.80
CA ILE A 15 -0.70 -8.57 3.30
C ILE A 15 -0.16 -7.76 4.48
N GLY A 16 0.54 -8.42 5.42
CA GLY A 16 1.21 -7.75 6.53
C GLY A 16 2.21 -6.69 6.06
N VAL A 17 3.02 -7.03 5.05
CA VAL A 17 3.93 -6.07 4.40
C VAL A 17 3.15 -4.93 3.76
N ALA A 18 2.10 -5.23 3.00
CA ALA A 18 1.26 -4.24 2.34
C ALA A 18 0.58 -3.28 3.33
N LEU A 19 0.20 -3.75 4.53
CA LEU A 19 -0.43 -2.93 5.56
C LEU A 19 0.53 -1.94 6.23
N VAL A 20 1.81 -2.27 6.33
CA VAL A 20 2.77 -1.50 7.13
C VAL A 20 3.78 -0.75 6.26
N ALA A 21 4.45 -1.45 5.34
CA ALA A 21 5.62 -0.92 4.64
C ALA A 21 5.30 0.31 3.77
N PRO A 22 4.24 0.33 2.93
CA PRO A 22 3.92 1.50 2.11
C PRO A 22 3.57 2.72 2.96
N LEU A 23 2.77 2.54 4.03
CA LEU A 23 2.39 3.64 4.91
C LEU A 23 3.60 4.23 5.63
N VAL A 24 4.47 3.38 6.19
CA VAL A 24 5.68 3.83 6.87
C VAL A 24 6.60 4.55 5.89
N ALA A 25 6.84 3.99 4.70
CA ALA A 25 7.65 4.64 3.67
C ALA A 25 7.05 5.99 3.22
N GLY A 26 5.75 6.04 2.98
CA GLY A 26 5.04 7.26 2.60
C GLY A 26 5.12 8.34 3.67
N LEU A 27 4.97 7.97 4.95
CA LEU A 27 5.12 8.88 6.08
C LEU A 27 6.55 9.38 6.23
N LEU A 28 7.55 8.51 6.08
CA LEU A 28 8.97 8.91 6.15
C LEU A 28 9.33 9.93 5.07
N VAL A 29 8.76 9.81 3.88
CA VAL A 29 8.95 10.78 2.78
C VAL A 29 8.15 12.06 3.01
N ALA A 30 6.89 11.96 3.45
CA ALA A 30 6.01 13.12 3.64
C ALA A 30 6.42 13.98 4.85
N TRP A 31 6.91 13.36 5.92
CA TRP A 31 7.25 14.01 7.18
C TRP A 31 8.22 15.20 7.06
N PRO A 32 9.40 15.07 6.42
CA PRO A 32 10.32 16.21 6.26
C PRO A 32 9.70 17.34 5.43
N ILE A 33 8.85 17.03 4.46
CA ILE A 33 8.17 18.02 3.60
C ILE A 33 7.07 18.76 4.40
N TRP A 34 6.40 18.07 5.32
CA TRP A 34 5.46 18.74 6.23
C TRP A 34 6.16 19.75 7.15
N TRP A 35 7.41 19.49 7.53
CA TRP A 35 8.21 20.43 8.34
C TRP A 35 8.66 21.67 7.59
N SER A 36 8.79 21.61 6.26
CA SER A 36 9.07 22.80 5.44
C SER A 36 7.85 23.71 5.25
N GLY A 37 6.69 23.34 5.80
CA GLY A 37 5.44 24.10 5.68
C GLY A 37 4.68 23.85 4.39
N GLN A 38 4.99 22.77 3.66
CA GLN A 38 4.37 22.42 2.39
C GLN A 38 3.54 21.12 2.51
N PRO A 39 2.41 21.12 3.25
CA PRO A 39 1.64 19.91 3.54
C PRO A 39 1.11 19.22 2.28
N ILE A 40 0.70 20.00 1.28
CA ILE A 40 0.16 19.50 0.00
C ILE A 40 1.23 18.70 -0.75
N LEU A 41 2.44 19.25 -0.89
CA LEU A 41 3.55 18.55 -1.55
C LEU A 41 3.95 17.28 -0.80
N GLY A 42 3.95 17.32 0.54
CA GLY A 42 4.20 16.14 1.36
C GLY A 42 3.17 15.03 1.13
N ASN A 43 1.89 15.38 1.03
CA ASN A 43 0.83 14.41 0.75
C ASN A 43 0.91 13.82 -0.66
N ILE A 44 1.24 14.63 -1.67
CA ILE A 44 1.46 14.15 -3.03
C ILE A 44 2.63 13.15 -3.05
N ALA A 45 3.77 13.53 -2.48
CA ALA A 45 4.95 12.67 -2.42
C ALA A 45 4.66 11.34 -1.67
N GLY A 46 4.04 11.42 -0.49
CA GLY A 46 3.67 10.23 0.29
C GLY A 46 2.65 9.34 -0.44
N SER A 47 1.67 9.93 -1.13
CA SER A 47 0.68 9.18 -1.90
C SER A 47 1.30 8.47 -3.10
N ILE A 48 2.27 9.10 -3.79
CA ILE A 48 3.02 8.46 -4.88
C ILE A 48 3.76 7.23 -4.37
N VAL A 49 4.40 7.34 -3.19
CA VAL A 49 5.10 6.20 -2.57
C VAL A 49 4.12 5.08 -2.22
N ILE A 50 3.00 5.40 -1.59
CA ILE A 50 1.99 4.40 -1.18
C ILE A 50 1.37 3.72 -2.39
N PHE A 51 0.86 4.49 -3.37
CA PHE A 51 0.25 3.91 -4.56
C PHE A 51 1.27 3.17 -5.43
N GLY A 52 2.48 3.71 -5.59
CA GLY A 52 3.57 3.05 -6.31
C GLY A 52 3.92 1.70 -5.68
N ALA A 53 3.99 1.63 -4.34
CA ALA A 53 4.22 0.39 -3.63
C ALA A 53 3.03 -0.58 -3.76
N ALA A 54 1.78 -0.09 -3.67
CA ALA A 54 0.59 -0.92 -3.86
C ALA A 54 0.56 -1.55 -5.27
N VAL A 55 0.83 -0.75 -6.31
CA VAL A 55 0.95 -1.23 -7.69
C VAL A 55 2.11 -2.23 -7.81
N GLY A 56 3.27 -1.95 -7.21
CA GLY A 56 4.41 -2.87 -7.22
C GLY A 56 4.11 -4.22 -6.57
N LEU A 57 3.37 -4.22 -5.45
CA LEU A 57 2.94 -5.44 -4.78
C LEU A 57 1.92 -6.23 -5.61
N ILE A 58 1.00 -5.54 -6.29
CA ILE A 58 0.07 -6.17 -7.25
C ILE A 58 0.84 -6.81 -8.40
N MET A 59 1.80 -6.11 -9.00
CA MET A 59 2.62 -6.63 -10.09
C MET A 59 3.45 -7.84 -9.65
N ARG A 60 3.96 -7.82 -8.41
CA ARG A 60 4.63 -8.97 -7.81
C ARG A 60 3.69 -10.17 -7.71
N GLU A 61 2.49 -10.00 -7.14
CA GLU A 61 1.51 -11.07 -7.01
C GLU A 61 1.12 -11.63 -8.39
N HIS A 62 0.94 -10.75 -9.39
CA HIS A 62 0.66 -11.15 -10.76
C HIS A 62 1.78 -12.03 -11.34
N ALA A 63 3.05 -11.63 -11.19
CA ALA A 63 4.18 -12.39 -11.70
C ALA A 63 4.31 -13.77 -11.02
N GLU A 64 4.03 -13.86 -9.71
CA GLU A 64 4.02 -15.13 -8.99
C GLU A 64 2.89 -16.05 -9.50
N LEU A 65 1.70 -15.51 -9.70
CA LEU A 65 0.55 -16.27 -10.21
C LEU A 65 0.79 -16.78 -11.64
N ASP A 66 1.35 -15.94 -12.52
CA ASP A 66 1.64 -16.31 -13.90
C ASP A 66 2.63 -17.47 -13.97
N GLN A 67 3.68 -17.45 -13.14
CA GLN A 67 4.65 -18.55 -13.08
C GLN A 67 4.00 -19.88 -12.67
N VAL A 68 3.07 -19.83 -11.69
CA VAL A 68 2.36 -21.02 -11.22
C VAL A 68 1.39 -21.54 -12.29
N VAL A 69 0.62 -20.65 -12.91
CA VAL A 69 -0.32 -21.01 -13.98
C VAL A 69 0.43 -21.62 -15.17
N GLN A 70 1.55 -21.02 -15.57
CA GLN A 70 2.39 -21.54 -16.65
C GLN A 70 2.91 -22.95 -16.34
N ALA A 71 3.39 -23.19 -15.11
CA ALA A 71 3.85 -24.51 -14.68
C ALA A 71 2.74 -25.57 -14.70
N CYS A 72 1.49 -25.19 -14.36
CA CYS A 72 0.35 -26.10 -14.47
C CYS A 72 0.06 -26.48 -15.93
N ILE A 73 0.06 -25.48 -16.83
CA ILE A 73 -0.19 -25.67 -18.26
C ILE A 73 0.86 -26.59 -18.87
N GLU A 74 2.13 -26.39 -18.52
CA GLU A 74 3.24 -27.26 -18.95
C GLU A 74 3.12 -28.70 -18.43
N ALA A 75 2.53 -28.89 -17.24
CA ALA A 75 2.20 -30.20 -16.69
C ALA A 75 0.93 -30.83 -17.30
N GLY A 76 0.29 -30.18 -18.27
CA GLY A 76 -0.92 -30.66 -18.94
C GLY A 76 -2.21 -30.49 -18.11
N THR A 77 -2.18 -29.64 -17.08
CA THR A 77 -3.32 -29.41 -16.17
C THR A 77 -3.69 -27.93 -16.11
N THR A 78 -4.98 -27.61 -15.99
CA THR A 78 -5.42 -26.23 -15.78
C THR A 78 -5.59 -25.98 -14.28
N CYS A 79 -4.96 -24.93 -13.77
CA CYS A 79 -5.12 -24.50 -12.38
C CYS A 79 -5.69 -23.09 -12.34
N TRP A 80 -6.66 -22.87 -11.46
CA TRP A 80 -7.31 -21.58 -11.25
C TRP A 80 -7.02 -21.10 -9.83
N PRO A 81 -6.51 -19.88 -9.65
CA PRO A 81 -6.23 -19.35 -8.32
C PRO A 81 -7.53 -19.12 -7.55
N ASP A 82 -7.56 -19.59 -6.30
CA ASP A 82 -8.63 -19.35 -5.33
C ASP A 82 -8.00 -18.73 -4.06
N PRO A 83 -8.36 -17.50 -3.64
CA PRO A 83 -9.29 -16.55 -4.27
C PRO A 83 -8.78 -16.04 -5.63
N SER A 84 -9.73 -15.60 -6.48
CA SER A 84 -9.46 -15.11 -7.83
C SER A 84 -8.39 -14.02 -7.87
N ALA A 85 -7.64 -13.93 -8.97
CA ALA A 85 -6.61 -12.91 -9.16
C ALA A 85 -7.15 -11.49 -8.92
N PHE A 86 -8.37 -11.21 -9.42
CA PHE A 86 -9.05 -9.93 -9.20
C PHE A 86 -9.23 -9.63 -7.70
N THR A 87 -9.74 -10.60 -6.92
CA THR A 87 -9.93 -10.45 -5.47
C THR A 87 -8.62 -10.13 -4.77
N ARG A 88 -7.53 -10.82 -5.14
CA ARG A 88 -6.20 -10.59 -4.57
C ARG A 88 -5.71 -9.17 -4.86
N PHE A 89 -5.84 -8.70 -6.10
CA PHE A 89 -5.44 -7.35 -6.50
C PHE A 89 -6.30 -6.28 -5.82
N ALA A 90 -7.61 -6.51 -5.69
CA ALA A 90 -8.53 -5.62 -5.01
C ALA A 90 -8.18 -5.42 -3.53
N ILE A 91 -7.69 -6.46 -2.84
CA ILE A 91 -7.24 -6.35 -1.45
C ILE A 91 -6.04 -5.40 -1.34
N TYR A 92 -5.02 -5.57 -2.18
CA TYR A 92 -3.85 -4.66 -2.17
C TYR A 92 -4.24 -3.22 -2.54
N ALA A 93 -5.12 -3.05 -3.53
CA ALA A 93 -5.62 -1.73 -3.92
C ALA A 93 -6.41 -1.04 -2.79
N PHE A 94 -7.27 -1.79 -2.10
CA PHE A 94 -8.04 -1.30 -0.95
C PHE A 94 -7.13 -0.87 0.19
N ILE A 95 -6.10 -1.66 0.50
CA ILE A 95 -5.09 -1.30 1.50
C ILE A 95 -4.39 0.00 1.13
N GLY A 96 -3.90 0.12 -0.11
CA GLY A 96 -3.25 1.34 -0.58
C GLY A 96 -4.14 2.57 -0.48
N LEU A 97 -5.42 2.45 -0.87
CA LEU A 97 -6.39 3.53 -0.74
C LEU A 97 -6.63 3.92 0.73
N ALA A 98 -6.82 2.95 1.62
CA ALA A 98 -7.01 3.18 3.05
C ALA A 98 -5.79 3.89 3.67
N GLN A 99 -4.57 3.53 3.24
CA GLN A 99 -3.34 4.18 3.68
C GLN A 99 -3.22 5.62 3.20
N VAL A 100 -3.66 5.94 1.98
CA VAL A 100 -3.69 7.33 1.50
C VAL A 100 -4.69 8.15 2.33
N ILE A 101 -5.88 7.62 2.62
CA ILE A 101 -6.84 8.29 3.53
C ILE A 101 -6.20 8.55 4.90
N ALA A 102 -5.49 7.56 5.44
CA ALA A 102 -4.77 7.70 6.71
C ALA A 102 -3.67 8.77 6.63
N LEU A 103 -2.86 8.79 5.56
CA LEU A 103 -1.82 9.80 5.32
C LEU A 103 -2.41 11.22 5.36
N PHE A 104 -3.50 11.47 4.64
CA PHE A 104 -4.16 12.77 4.62
C PHE A 104 -4.73 13.15 5.99
N THR A 105 -5.31 12.20 6.72
CA THR A 105 -5.84 12.42 8.07
C THR A 105 -4.72 12.80 9.05
N ILE A 106 -3.57 12.12 8.96
CA ILE A 106 -2.37 12.44 9.75
C ILE A 106 -1.85 13.83 9.37
N SER A 107 -1.79 14.16 8.08
CA SER A 107 -1.35 15.48 7.60
C SER A 107 -2.19 16.60 8.21
N ILE A 108 -3.52 16.49 8.20
CA ILE A 108 -4.42 17.50 8.78
C ILE A 108 -4.17 17.65 10.28
N SER A 109 -3.96 16.53 10.98
CA SER A 109 -3.67 16.53 12.41
C SER A 109 -2.33 17.23 12.72
N VAL A 110 -1.29 16.97 11.93
CA VAL A 110 0.02 17.61 12.03
C VAL A 110 -0.09 19.12 11.77
N GLU A 111 -0.79 19.51 10.71
CA GLU A 111 -0.99 20.90 10.35
C GLU A 111 -1.76 21.67 11.43
N THR A 112 -2.85 21.10 11.94
CA THR A 112 -3.64 21.67 13.04
C THR A 112 -2.77 21.88 14.28
N ARG A 113 -1.91 20.91 14.60
CA ARG A 113 -0.97 21.00 15.73
C ARG A 113 0.09 22.09 15.51
N GLN A 114 0.64 22.21 14.31
CA GLN A 114 1.61 23.26 13.97
C GLN A 114 0.98 24.66 14.02
N ARG A 115 -0.23 24.83 13.48
CA ARG A 115 -0.99 26.09 13.56
C ARG A 115 -1.21 26.52 15.01
N ARG A 116 -1.70 25.62 15.87
CA ARG A 116 -1.90 25.90 17.32
C ARG A 116 -0.61 26.31 18.05
N ARG A 117 0.55 25.80 17.63
CA ARG A 117 1.85 26.17 18.20
C ARG A 117 2.34 27.53 17.71
N ARG A 118 2.01 27.93 16.48
CA ARG A 118 2.43 29.19 15.86
C ARG A 118 1.51 30.39 16.15
N TYR A 119 0.28 30.18 16.61
CA TYR A 119 -0.56 31.28 17.10
C TYR A 119 0.09 31.96 18.32
N ALA A 120 0.18 33.28 18.29
CA ALA A 120 0.60 34.08 19.44
C ALA A 120 -0.38 33.86 20.61
N LYS A 121 0.14 33.96 21.85
CA LYS A 121 -0.60 33.64 23.09
C LYS A 121 -1.89 34.47 23.25
N GLU A 122 -1.97 35.60 22.56
CA GLU A 122 -3.10 36.55 22.55
C GLU A 122 -4.28 36.15 21.63
N TRP A 123 -4.08 35.21 20.69
CA TRP A 123 -5.12 34.72 19.76
C TRP A 123 -5.49 33.25 20.02
N ARG A 124 -5.17 32.75 21.22
CA ARG A 124 -5.42 31.36 21.63
C ARG A 124 -6.74 31.23 22.39
#